data_AF-A0A2V9ZPL8-F1
#
_entry.id   AF-A0A2V9ZPL8-F1
#
_cell.length_a   1.000
_cell.length_b   1.000
_cell.length_c   1.000
_cell.angle_alpha   90.00
_cell.angle_beta   90.00
_cell.angle_gamma   90.00
#
_symmetry.space_group_name_H-M   'P 1'
#
loop_
_entity.id
_entity.type
_entity.pdbx_description
1 polymer ?
#
loop_
_entity_poly.entity_id
_entity_poly.type
_entity_poly.pdbx_seq_one_letter_code
_entity_poly.pdbx_strand_id
1 'polypeptide(L)' 'IFLGRASQELVQGAIAELPVHYREVLLLCEVEEMSYQEIAEALAMPIGTVMSRLSRARGALRDILRQKLGGK' A
#
# COMPACT_ATOMS: atom_id res chain seq x y z
N ILE A 1 -14.27 8.07 20.38
CA ILE A 1 -13.68 8.79 19.23
C ILE A 1 -12.12 8.80 19.27
N PHE A 2 -11.47 7.90 20.03
CA PHE A 2 -10.01 7.75 20.06
C PHE A 2 -9.50 6.63 19.12
N LEU A 3 -10.32 5.59 18.95
CA LEU A 3 -10.02 4.42 18.11
C LEU A 3 -9.76 4.74 16.63
N GLY A 4 -10.29 5.85 16.10
CA GLY A 4 -10.09 6.24 14.70
C GLY A 4 -8.72 6.88 14.39
N ARG A 5 -8.11 7.60 15.34
CA ARG A 5 -6.79 8.22 15.13
C ARG A 5 -5.65 7.24 15.34
N ALA A 6 -5.74 6.42 16.39
CA ALA A 6 -4.75 5.38 16.68
C ALA A 6 -4.66 4.34 15.54
N SER A 7 -5.80 3.99 14.93
CA SER A 7 -5.80 3.09 13.76
C SER A 7 -5.20 3.75 12.51
N GLN A 8 -5.43 5.05 12.31
CA GLN A 8 -4.86 5.79 11.19
C GLN A 8 -3.33 5.90 11.29
N GLU A 9 -2.78 6.24 12.45
CA GLU A 9 -1.33 6.29 12.68
C GLU A 9 -0.68 4.92 12.45
N LEU A 10 -1.32 3.84 12.90
CA LEU A 10 -0.84 2.48 12.68
C LEU A 10 -0.79 2.12 11.19
N VAL A 11 -1.84 2.45 10.43
CA VAL A 11 -1.88 2.21 8.98
C VAL A 11 -0.84 3.04 8.25
N GLN A 12 -0.71 4.32 8.59
CA GLN A 12 0.31 5.21 7.99
C GLN A 12 1.73 4.70 8.27
N GLY A 13 2.00 4.28 9.51
CA GLY A 13 3.27 3.67 9.88
C GLY A 13 3.54 2.37 9.11
N ALA A 14 2.53 1.52 8.93
CA ALA A 14 2.66 0.30 8.15
C ALA A 14 2.94 0.56 6.66
N ILE A 15 2.27 1.55 6.06
CA ILE A 15 2.53 1.99 4.68
C ILE A 15 3.96 2.54 4.55
N ALA A 16 4.43 3.27 5.55
CA ALA A 16 5.79 3.84 5.60
C ALA A 16 6.90 2.78 5.73
N GLU A 17 6.57 1.54 6.10
CA GLU A 17 7.52 0.42 6.14
C GLU A 17 7.57 -0.38 4.82
N LEU A 18 6.60 -0.18 3.93
CA LEU A 18 6.63 -0.82 2.62
C LEU A 18 7.84 -0.34 1.80
N PRO A 19 8.49 -1.24 1.03
CA PRO A 19 9.42 -0.84 -0.02
C PRO A 19 8.81 0.25 -0.91
N VAL A 20 9.63 1.23 -1.33
CA VAL A 20 9.17 2.42 -2.07
C VAL A 20 8.31 2.03 -3.29
N HIS A 21 8.74 1.04 -4.07
CA HIS A 21 8.05 0.58 -5.27
C HIS A 21 6.70 -0.12 -5.00
N TYR A 22 6.45 -0.59 -3.77
CA TYR A 22 5.14 -1.12 -3.34
C TYR A 22 4.26 0.00 -2.81
N ARG A 23 4.84 0.92 -2.05
CA ARG A 23 4.13 2.09 -1.53
C ARG A 23 3.60 2.97 -2.65
N GLU A 24 4.43 3.25 -3.65
CA GLU A 24 4.09 4.10 -4.79
C GLU A 24 2.85 3.58 -5.53
N VAL A 25 2.87 2.32 -6.00
CA VAL A 25 1.71 1.76 -6.72
C VAL A 25 0.46 1.67 -5.84
N LEU A 26 0.62 1.44 -4.53
CA LEU A 26 -0.49 1.36 -3.59
C LEU A 26 -1.14 2.73 -3.39
N LEU A 27 -0.35 3.79 -3.21
CA LEU A 27 -0.88 5.14 -3.01
C LEU A 27 -1.57 5.66 -4.27
N LEU A 28 -0.98 5.44 -5.45
CA LEU A 28 -1.61 5.84 -6.70
C LEU A 28 -2.97 5.13 -6.90
N CYS A 29 -3.08 3.86 -6.48
CA CYS A 29 -4.32 3.11 -6.60
C CYS A 29 -5.37 3.47 -5.54
N GLU A 30 -4.97 3.60 -4.27
CA GLU A 30 -5.91 3.67 -3.13
C GLU A 30 -6.17 5.12 -2.67
N VAL A 31 -5.27 6.06 -2.99
CA VAL A 31 -5.38 7.48 -2.59
C VAL A 31 -5.67 8.37 -3.78
N GLU A 32 -4.93 8.20 -4.87
CA GLU A 32 -5.16 8.96 -6.11
C GLU A 32 -6.26 8.32 -7.00
N GLU A 33 -6.81 7.18 -6.57
CA GLU A 33 -7.88 6.43 -7.24
C GLU A 33 -7.59 6.10 -8.73
N MET A 34 -6.31 6.04 -9.09
CA MET A 34 -5.90 5.74 -10.47
C MET A 34 -6.20 4.29 -10.83
N SER A 35 -6.66 4.08 -12.05
CA SER A 35 -6.79 2.75 -12.65
C SER A 35 -5.42 2.10 -12.87
N TYR A 36 -5.40 0.77 -13.03
CA TYR A 36 -4.14 0.05 -13.28
C TYR A 36 -3.48 0.48 -14.60
N GLN A 37 -4.28 0.90 -15.58
CA GLN A 37 -3.85 1.46 -16.85
C GLN A 37 -3.15 2.81 -16.65
N GLU A 38 -3.78 3.74 -15.92
CA GLU A 38 -3.19 5.06 -15.63
C GLU A 38 -1.89 4.93 -14.83
N ILE A 39 -1.82 3.99 -13.87
CA ILE A 39 -0.59 3.72 -13.12
C ILE A 39 0.50 3.15 -14.03
N ALA A 40 0.14 2.24 -14.94
CA ALA A 40 1.08 1.65 -15.90
C ALA A 40 1.69 2.74 -16.81
N GLU A 41 0.87 3.67 -17.27
CA GLU A 41 1.29 4.82 -18.08
C GLU A 41 2.15 5.79 -17.27
N ALA A 42 1.69 6.22 -16.09
CA ALA A 42 2.38 7.18 -15.24
C ALA A 42 3.77 6.70 -14.78
N LEU A 43 3.92 5.39 -14.53
CA LEU A 43 5.18 4.78 -14.08
C LEU A 43 5.98 4.13 -15.21
N ALA A 44 5.53 4.26 -16.47
CA ALA A 44 6.16 3.66 -17.65
C ALA A 44 6.49 2.16 -17.46
N MET A 45 5.52 1.37 -16.97
CA MET A 45 5.69 -0.05 -16.66
C MET A 45 4.52 -0.90 -17.18
N PRO A 46 4.72 -2.21 -17.46
CA PRO A 46 3.64 -3.07 -17.91
C PRO A 46 2.51 -3.18 -16.88
N ILE A 47 1.25 -3.22 -17.36
CA ILE A 47 0.07 -3.40 -16.49
C ILE A 47 0.15 -4.68 -15.63
N GLY A 48 0.72 -5.77 -16.16
CA GLY A 48 0.97 -7.00 -15.39
C GLY A 48 1.98 -6.79 -14.24
N THR A 49 2.94 -5.88 -14.42
CA THR A 49 3.84 -5.47 -13.33
C THR A 49 3.09 -4.64 -12.29
N VAL A 50 2.15 -3.77 -12.69
CA VAL A 50 1.29 -3.01 -11.76
C VAL A 50 0.47 -3.98 -10.90
N MET A 51 -0.24 -4.91 -11.54
CA MET A 51 -1.06 -5.92 -10.85
C MET A 51 -0.23 -6.76 -9.88
N SER A 52 0.92 -7.28 -10.32
CA SER A 52 1.77 -8.12 -9.46
C SER A 52 2.43 -7.32 -8.34
N ARG A 53 2.78 -6.04 -8.54
CA ARG A 53 3.31 -5.17 -7.48
C ARG A 53 2.22 -4.82 -6.47
N LEU A 54 1.00 -4.49 -6.90
CA LEU A 54 -0.13 -4.23 -6.00
C LEU A 54 -0.48 -5.45 -5.15
N SER A 55 -0.52 -6.64 -5.75
CA SER A 55 -0.77 -7.88 -5.02
C SER A 55 0.27 -8.09 -3.90
N ARG A 56 1.56 -7.92 -4.22
CA ARG A 56 2.66 -8.03 -3.26
C ARG A 56 2.64 -6.91 -2.21
N ALA A 57 2.32 -5.67 -2.60
CA ALA A 57 2.20 -4.52 -1.71
C ALA A 57 1.10 -4.75 -0.66
N ARG A 58 -0.09 -5.18 -1.08
CA ARG A 58 -1.21 -5.52 -0.18
C ARG A 58 -0.87 -6.70 0.74
N GLY A 59 -0.13 -7.69 0.22
CA GLY A 59 0.40 -8.79 1.02
C GLY A 59 1.34 -8.33 2.13
N ALA A 60 2.38 -7.59 1.76
CA ALA A 60 3.35 -7.02 2.70
C ALA A 60 2.68 -6.11 3.73
N LEU A 61 1.76 -5.24 3.30
CA LEU A 61 1.03 -4.34 4.21
C LEU A 61 0.24 -5.12 5.25
N ARG A 62 -0.48 -6.17 4.82
CA ARG A 62 -1.23 -7.04 5.74
C ARG A 62 -0.31 -7.73 6.75
N ASP A 63 0.87 -8.17 6.34
CA ASP A 63 1.82 -8.83 7.24
C ASP A 63 2.41 -7.85 8.26
N ILE A 64 2.76 -6.64 7.83
CA ILE A 64 3.20 -5.55 8.71
C ILE A 64 2.09 -5.18 9.71
N LEU A 65 0.86 -5.00 9.24
CA LEU A 65 -0.28 -4.70 10.11
C LEU A 65 -0.54 -5.81 11.12
N ARG A 66 -0.44 -7.08 10.71
CA ARG A 66 -0.55 -8.23 11.63
C ARG A 66 0.54 -8.20 12.69
N GLN A 67 1.78 -7.89 12.33
CA GLN A 67 2.86 -7.74 13.31
C GLN A 67 2.61 -6.59 14.27
N LYS A 68 2.14 -5.43 13.79
CA LYS A 68 1.83 -4.27 14.63
C LYS A 68 0.62 -4.47 15.54
N LEU A 69 -0.36 -5.29 15.12
CA LEU A 69 -1.57 -5.59 15.90
C LEU A 69 -1.38 -6.78 16.85
N GLY A 70 -0.50 -7.73 16.51
CA GLY A 70 -0.27 -8.97 17.28
C GLY A 70 1.06 -9.02 18.04
N GLY A 71 1.98 -8.10 17.77
CA GLY A 71 3.28 -8.01 18.43
C GLY A 71 3.27 -6.93 19.50
N LYS A 72 3.24 -7.38 20.76
CA LYS A 72 3.51 -6.65 22.03
C LYS A 72 3.06 -5.19 22.12
#